data_AF-A0A371Q5S8-F1
#
_entry.id   AF-A0A371Q5S8-F1
#
_cell.length_a   1.000
_cell.length_b   1.000
_cell.length_c   1.000
_cell.angle_alpha   90.00
_cell.angle_beta   90.00
_cell.angle_gamma   90.00
#
_symmetry.space_group_name_H-M   'P 1'
#
loop_
_entity.id
_entity.type
_entity.pdbx_description
1 polymer ?
#
loop_
_entity_poly.entity_id
_entity_poly.type
_entity_poly.pdbx_seq_one_letter_code
_entity_poly.pdbx_strand_id
1 'polypeptide(L)' 'AGAALRAGVAVASGRPSFAAEPPAAHFRLSFAAAAGTGDIAEGIRRLRTACTELAVPVD' A
#
# COMPACT_ATOMS: atom_id res chain seq x y z
N ALA A 1 0.01 2.73 -7.59
CA ALA A 1 1.44 2.37 -7.43
C ALA A 1 2.37 3.60 -7.46
N GLY A 2 2.31 4.47 -8.46
CA GLY A 2 3.27 5.59 -8.61
C GLY A 2 3.39 6.53 -7.40
N ALA A 3 2.28 6.95 -6.79
CA ALA A 3 2.33 7.82 -5.60
C ALA A 3 2.99 7.15 -4.39
N ALA A 4 2.66 5.87 -4.12
CA ALA A 4 3.29 5.11 -3.04
C ALA A 4 4.80 4.96 -3.25
N LEU A 5 5.24 4.68 -4.48
CA LEU A 5 6.68 4.59 -4.79
C LEU A 5 7.41 5.91 -4.58
N ARG A 6 6.80 7.05 -4.95
CA ARG A 6 7.36 8.38 -4.66
C ARG A 6 7.41 8.68 -3.17
N ALA A 7 6.45 8.19 -2.40
CA ALA A 7 6.46 8.24 -0.93
C ALA A 7 7.44 7.23 -0.31
N GLY A 8 8.19 6.44 -1.09
CA GLY A 8 9.16 5.47 -0.60
C GLY A 8 8.56 4.13 -0.14
N VAL A 9 7.37 3.76 -0.63
CA VAL A 9 6.68 2.50 -0.32
C VAL A 9 6.43 1.70 -1.59
N ALA A 10 6.98 0.50 -1.67
CA ALA A 10 6.66 -0.45 -2.73
C ALA A 10 5.36 -1.20 -2.42
N VAL A 11 4.47 -1.31 -3.41
CA VAL A 11 3.20 -2.05 -3.31
C VAL A 11 3.03 -2.99 -4.48
N ALA A 12 2.46 -4.17 -4.24
CA ALA A 12 2.09 -5.12 -5.29
C ALA A 12 0.62 -4.96 -5.67
N SER A 13 0.28 -5.13 -6.95
CA SER A 13 -1.11 -5.14 -7.41
C SER A 13 -1.93 -6.22 -6.69
N GLY A 14 -3.15 -5.92 -6.26
CA GLY A 14 -4.04 -6.90 -5.62
C GLY A 14 -4.73 -7.85 -6.60
N ARG A 15 -4.83 -7.49 -7.89
CA ARG A 15 -5.55 -8.29 -8.92
C ARG A 15 -5.23 -9.80 -8.91
N PRO A 16 -3.96 -10.25 -8.77
CA PRO A 16 -3.65 -11.68 -8.72
C PRO A 16 -4.21 -12.41 -7.48
N SER A 17 -4.46 -11.67 -6.39
CA SER A 17 -4.98 -12.22 -5.13
C SER A 17 -6.51 -12.20 -5.05
N PHE A 18 -7.19 -11.42 -5.90
CA PHE A 18 -8.64 -11.23 -5.92
C PHE A 18 -9.22 -11.61 -7.29
N ALA A 19 -8.94 -12.83 -7.75
CA ALA A 19 -9.33 -13.29 -9.09
C ALA A 19 -10.85 -13.46 -9.27
N ALA A 20 -11.55 -13.79 -8.17
CA ALA A 20 -13.00 -14.03 -8.17
C ALA A 20 -13.84 -12.76 -7.91
N GLU A 21 -13.20 -11.62 -7.62
CA GLU A 21 -13.89 -10.38 -7.25
C GLU A 21 -13.96 -9.39 -8.43
N PRO A 22 -14.98 -8.51 -8.48
CA PRO A 22 -15.00 -7.39 -9.41
C PRO A 22 -13.74 -6.53 -9.29
N PRO A 23 -13.26 -5.93 -10.40
CA PRO A 23 -12.10 -5.04 -10.34
C PRO A 23 -12.34 -3.87 -9.38
N ALA A 24 -11.45 -3.75 -8.39
CA ALA A 24 -11.43 -2.66 -7.43
C ALA A 24 -9.98 -2.31 -7.06
N ALA A 25 -9.79 -1.21 -6.32
CA ALA A 25 -8.50 -0.63 -6.01
C ALA A 25 -7.72 -1.40 -4.92
N HIS A 26 -7.57 -2.71 -5.10
CA HIS A 26 -6.86 -3.57 -4.16
C HIS A 26 -5.35 -3.60 -4.43
N PHE A 27 -4.57 -3.59 -3.34
CA PHE A 27 -3.13 -3.83 -3.35
C PHE A 27 -2.76 -4.81 -2.24
N ARG A 28 -1.69 -5.57 -2.43
CA ARG A 28 -1.18 -6.50 -1.42
C ARG A 28 -0.04 -5.85 -0.64
N LEU A 29 -0.11 -5.93 0.69
CA LEU A 29 0.95 -5.53 1.61
C LEU A 29 1.64 -6.79 2.17
N SER A 30 2.95 -6.68 2.42
CA SER A 30 3.74 -7.69 3.11
C SER A 30 4.70 -7.00 4.07
N PHE A 31 4.86 -7.56 5.26
CA PHE A 31 5.79 -7.07 6.28
C PHE A 31 7.05 -7.94 6.39
N ALA A 32 7.17 -9.00 5.57
CA ALA A 32 8.24 -10.01 5.71
C ALA A 32 9.67 -9.44 5.58
N ALA A 33 9.82 -8.27 4.94
CA ALA A 33 11.11 -7.59 4.76
C ALA A 33 11.37 -6.48 5.79
N ALA A 34 10.45 -6.22 6.72
CA ALA A 34 10.63 -5.19 7.74
C ALA A 34 11.61 -5.68 8.83
N ALA A 35 12.54 -4.83 9.27
CA ALA A 35 13.45 -5.17 10.36
C ALA A 35 12.77 -5.16 11.74
N GLY A 36 11.60 -4.52 11.83
CA GLY A 36 10.78 -4.47 13.02
C GLY A 36 9.52 -3.62 12.85
N THR A 37 8.79 -3.42 13.95
CA THR A 37 7.53 -2.66 13.94
C THR A 37 7.71 -1.18 13.58
N GLY A 38 8.89 -0.61 13.84
CA GLY A 38 9.23 0.77 13.44
C GLY A 38 9.19 0.98 11.93
N ASP A 39 9.74 0.05 11.15
CA ASP A 39 9.71 0.09 9.68
C ASP A 39 8.28 -0.02 9.14
N ILE A 40 7.46 -0.86 9.78
CA ILE A 40 6.05 -1.01 9.43
C ILE A 40 5.31 0.30 9.70
N ALA A 41 5.51 0.92 10.87
CA ALA A 41 4.88 2.19 11.21
C ALA A 41 5.28 3.31 10.23
N GLU A 42 6.55 3.37 9.83
CA GLU A 42 7.01 4.33 8.82
C GLU A 42 6.36 4.08 7.45
N GLY A 43 6.35 2.81 7.03
CA GLY A 43 5.73 2.38 5.77
C GLY A 43 4.25 2.77 5.70
N ILE A 44 3.49 2.53 6.78
CA ILE A 44 2.07 2.90 6.86
C ILE A 44 1.88 4.42 6.86
N ARG A 45 2.71 5.18 7.57
CA ARG A 45 2.65 6.66 7.57
C ARG A 45 2.89 7.22 6.17
N ARG A 46 3.92 6.75 5.47
CA ARG A 46 4.21 7.14 4.07
C ARG A 46 3.10 6.72 3.11
N LEU A 47 2.56 5.52 3.27
CA LEU A 47 1.45 5.04 2.46
C LEU A 47 0.20 5.90 2.66
N ARG A 48 -0.12 6.30 3.90
CA ARG A 48 -1.22 7.21 4.20
C ARG A 48 -1.06 8.55 3.48
N THR A 49 0.14 9.13 3.46
CA THR A 49 0.43 10.35 2.67
C THR A 49 0.07 10.18 1.20
N ALA A 50 0.51 9.07 0.58
CA ALA A 50 0.18 8.79 -0.82
C ALA A 50 -1.32 8.58 -1.07
N CYS A 51 -2.05 7.97 -0.12
CA CYS A 51 -3.51 7.86 -0.22
C CYS A 51 -4.19 9.23 -0.12
N THR A 52 -3.75 10.09 0.81
CA THR A 52 -4.26 11.45 0.95
C THR A 52 -4.01 12.28 -0.31
N GLU A 53 -2.83 12.20 -0.91
CA GLU A 53 -2.51 12.86 -2.19
C GLU A 53 -3.47 12.46 -3.32
N LEU A 54 -3.90 11.20 -3.31
CA LEU A 54 -4.79 10.64 -4.33
C LEU A 54 -6.28 10.70 -3.94
N ALA A 55 -6.61 11.31 -2.80
CA ALA A 55 -7.95 11.33 -2.22
C ALA A 55 -8.59 9.93 -2.10
N VAL A 56 -7.77 8.90 -1.83
CA VAL A 56 -8.25 7.54 -1.55
C VAL A 56 -8.69 7.48 -0.07
N PRO A 57 -9.92 7.05 0.23
CA PRO A 57 -10.39 6.87 1.60
C PRO A 57 -9.48 5.90 2.37
N VAL A 58 -9.12 6.28 3.60
CA VAL A 58 -8.26 5.51 4.52
C VAL A 58 -8.89 5.53 5.92
N ASP A 59 -10.10 5.00 5.97
CA ASP A 59 -10.89 4.80 7.20
C ASP A 59 -10.33 3.62 8.01
#